data_AF-A0A0K9FGX8-F1
#
_entry.id   AF-A0A0K9FGX8-F1
#
_cell.length_a   1.000
_cell.length_b   1.000
_cell.length_c   1.000
_cell.angle_alpha   90.00
_cell.angle_beta   90.00
_cell.angle_gamma   90.00
#
_symmetry.space_group_name_H-M   'P 1'
#
loop_
_entity.id
_entity.type
_entity.pdbx_description
1 polymer ?
#
loop_
_entity_poly.entity_id
_entity_poly.type
_entity_poly.pdbx_seq_one_letter_code
_entity_poly.pdbx_strand_id
1 'polypeptide(L)'
;MKSFNHYVVHRKIHKVMNGSLGQLDEKGVQALFGMFATEYLKHFNIVISSEVDTGRGTVDFYISYGYENRALLEFKLGSHQRVNNGIEFQLPIYLISEEISFGIFILICYTQESYLNSEYLYEEAKKQSKKYNKEISFYRIDATGTLKTGSTIKTMKDMNLEDWRRQNGQASNGLDGR
;
A
#
# COMPACT_ATOMS: atom_id res chain seq x y z
N MET A 1 0.45 -2.75 -6.64
CA MET A 1 0.76 -2.96 -5.20
C MET A 1 1.15 -4.38 -4.84
N LYS A 2 0.35 -5.40 -5.17
CA LYS A 2 0.60 -6.81 -4.80
C LYS A 2 2.02 -7.28 -5.15
N SER A 3 2.48 -7.01 -6.38
CA SER A 3 3.84 -7.36 -6.80
C SER A 3 4.90 -6.64 -5.96
N PHE A 4 4.74 -5.35 -5.68
CA PHE A 4 5.68 -4.62 -4.82
C PHE A 4 5.76 -5.25 -3.42
N ASN A 5 4.61 -5.50 -2.77
CA ASN A 5 4.58 -6.18 -1.46
C ASN A 5 5.23 -7.57 -1.53
N HIS A 6 4.99 -8.34 -2.59
CA HIS A 6 5.63 -9.64 -2.79
C HIS A 6 7.17 -9.53 -2.81
N TYR A 7 7.72 -8.52 -3.49
CA TYR A 7 9.17 -8.32 -3.51
C TYR A 7 9.72 -7.84 -2.16
N VAL A 8 9.00 -6.96 -1.45
CA VAL A 8 9.30 -6.57 -0.06
C VAL A 8 9.41 -7.78 0.84
N VAL A 9 8.37 -8.62 0.85
CA VAL A 9 8.27 -9.77 1.73
C VAL A 9 9.20 -10.90 1.28
N HIS A 10 9.00 -11.41 0.07
CA HIS A 10 9.57 -12.69 -0.37
C HIS A 10 10.87 -12.56 -1.17
N ARG A 11 11.18 -11.38 -1.71
CA ARG A 11 12.47 -11.10 -2.36
C ARG A 11 13.42 -10.29 -1.47
N LYS A 12 13.14 -10.25 -0.17
CA LYS A 12 14.00 -9.70 0.89
C LYS A 12 14.26 -8.20 0.78
N ILE A 13 13.43 -7.44 0.05
CA ILE A 13 13.55 -5.97 0.03
C ILE A 13 13.27 -5.38 1.43
N HIS A 14 12.51 -6.06 2.30
CA HIS A 14 12.38 -5.66 3.71
C HIS A 14 13.74 -5.52 4.44
N LYS A 15 14.80 -6.22 4.02
CA LYS A 15 16.15 -6.05 4.59
C LYS A 15 16.80 -4.72 4.22
N VAL A 16 16.38 -4.12 3.11
CA VAL A 16 16.78 -2.77 2.70
C VAL A 16 15.91 -1.74 3.43
N MET A 17 14.62 -2.02 3.58
CA MET A 17 13.66 -1.09 4.17
C MET A 17 13.68 -1.03 5.70
N ASN A 18 14.03 -2.14 6.37
CA ASN A 18 13.99 -2.33 7.82
C ASN A 18 15.17 -3.23 8.24
N GLY A 19 16.36 -2.78 7.86
CA GLY A 19 17.60 -3.55 7.98
C GLY A 19 18.43 -3.17 9.19
N SER A 20 19.64 -3.74 9.27
CA SER A 20 20.63 -3.39 10.30
C SER A 20 21.12 -1.95 10.21
N LEU A 21 20.95 -1.30 9.06
CA LEU A 21 21.27 0.12 8.84
C LEU A 21 20.14 1.07 9.28
N GLY A 22 19.03 0.52 9.76
CA GLY A 22 17.84 1.27 10.18
C GLY A 22 16.65 1.09 9.25
N GLN A 23 15.61 1.86 9.54
CA GLN A 23 14.38 1.93 8.75
C GLN A 23 14.50 3.05 7.72
N LEU A 24 14.08 2.78 6.48
CA LEU A 24 13.87 3.86 5.52
C LEU A 24 12.74 4.75 6.02
N ASP A 25 12.88 6.05 5.81
CA ASP A 25 11.78 6.98 6.01
C ASP A 25 10.79 6.90 4.84
N GLU A 26 9.69 7.64 4.95
CA GLU A 26 8.63 7.66 3.93
C GLU A 26 9.20 8.02 2.54
N LYS A 27 10.10 9.00 2.48
CA LYS A 27 10.77 9.44 1.23
C LYS A 27 11.68 8.35 0.65
N GLY A 28 12.43 7.63 1.48
CA GLY A 28 13.23 6.50 1.05
C GLY A 28 12.39 5.36 0.47
N VAL A 29 11.23 5.07 1.07
CA VAL A 29 10.29 4.08 0.52
C VAL A 29 9.65 4.57 -0.77
N GLN A 30 9.27 5.84 -0.86
CA GLN A 30 8.77 6.46 -2.08
C GLN A 30 9.80 6.35 -3.21
N ALA A 31 11.07 6.67 -2.97
CA ALA A 31 12.13 6.54 -3.97
C ALA A 31 12.28 5.08 -4.46
N LEU A 32 12.30 4.12 -3.54
CA LEU A 32 12.37 2.69 -3.86
C LEU A 32 11.16 2.22 -4.67
N PHE A 33 9.95 2.64 -4.28
CA PHE A 33 8.74 2.33 -5.02
C PHE A 33 8.72 2.99 -6.39
N GLY A 34 9.13 4.26 -6.49
CA GLY A 34 9.19 5.02 -7.75
C GLY A 34 10.09 4.36 -8.77
N MET A 35 11.27 3.88 -8.36
CA MET A 35 12.15 3.08 -9.23
C MET A 35 11.45 1.80 -9.72
N PHE A 36 10.87 1.02 -8.81
CA PHE A 36 10.15 -0.21 -9.16
C PHE A 36 8.97 0.04 -10.11
N ALA A 37 8.15 1.04 -9.81
CA ALA A 37 6.95 1.37 -10.55
C ALA A 37 7.28 1.92 -11.93
N THR A 38 8.29 2.80 -12.06
CA THR A 38 8.75 3.32 -13.35
C THR A 38 9.19 2.20 -14.27
N GLU A 39 10.04 1.30 -13.77
CA GLU A 39 10.54 0.16 -14.56
C GLU A 39 9.43 -0.82 -14.93
N TYR A 40 8.44 -1.01 -14.06
CA TYR A 40 7.31 -1.90 -14.33
C TYR A 40 6.31 -1.30 -15.33
N LEU A 41 5.94 -0.03 -15.14
CA LEU A 41 4.85 0.63 -15.87
C LEU A 41 5.23 1.08 -17.28
N LYS A 42 6.51 1.36 -17.54
CA LYS A 42 6.98 1.76 -18.88
C LYS A 42 6.65 0.73 -19.96
N HIS A 43 6.60 -0.55 -19.60
CA HIS A 43 6.25 -1.64 -20.53
C HIS A 43 4.79 -1.63 -20.99
N PHE A 44 3.93 -0.87 -20.30
CA PHE A 44 2.50 -0.76 -20.59
C PHE A 44 2.11 0.64 -21.12
N ASN A 45 3.10 1.50 -21.43
CA ASN A 45 2.88 2.90 -21.79
C ASN A 45 2.07 3.67 -20.73
N ILE A 46 2.31 3.35 -19.45
CA ILE A 46 1.71 4.04 -18.32
C ILE A 46 2.74 5.01 -17.76
N VAL A 47 2.35 6.29 -17.63
CA VAL A 47 3.18 7.34 -17.05
C VAL A 47 2.99 7.33 -15.54
N ILE A 48 4.10 7.46 -14.81
CA ILE A 48 4.11 7.73 -13.37
C ILE A 48 4.93 8.99 -13.11
N SER A 49 4.37 9.90 -12.32
CA SER A 49 5.02 11.13 -11.87
C SER A 49 5.04 11.16 -10.35
N SER A 50 6.19 11.52 -9.76
CA SER A 50 6.35 11.68 -8.32
C SER A 50 6.14 13.13 -7.89
N GLU A 51 5.69 13.34 -6.64
CA GLU A 51 5.60 14.65 -6.00
C GLU A 51 4.80 15.68 -6.82
N VAL A 52 3.62 15.29 -7.27
CA VAL A 52 2.77 16.17 -8.09
C VAL A 52 2.01 17.14 -7.18
N ASP A 53 2.17 18.44 -7.40
CA ASP A 53 1.37 19.47 -6.74
C ASP A 53 -0.04 19.50 -7.34
N THR A 54 -1.06 19.34 -6.50
CA THR A 54 -2.47 19.36 -6.90
C THR A 54 -3.16 20.70 -6.66
N GLY A 55 -2.38 21.74 -6.32
CA GLY A 55 -2.88 23.02 -5.81
C GLY A 55 -3.48 22.96 -4.40
N ARG A 56 -3.58 21.76 -3.82
CA ARG A 56 -4.05 21.49 -2.45
C ARG A 56 -3.01 20.74 -1.62
N GLY A 57 -1.76 20.69 -2.10
CA GLY A 57 -0.66 19.95 -1.54
C GLY A 57 -0.06 18.99 -2.56
N THR A 58 0.99 18.29 -2.15
CA THR A 58 1.73 17.38 -3.01
C THR A 58 1.28 15.95 -2.78
N VAL A 59 0.87 15.25 -3.83
CA VAL A 59 0.61 13.80 -3.80
C VAL A 59 1.88 13.03 -4.16
N ASP A 60 2.07 11.87 -3.53
CA ASP A 60 3.31 11.12 -3.69
C ASP A 60 3.49 10.60 -5.12
N PHE A 61 2.45 10.01 -5.71
CA PHE A 61 2.46 9.64 -7.13
C PHE A 61 1.14 9.89 -7.84
N TYR A 62 1.28 10.27 -9.10
CA TYR A 62 0.24 10.33 -10.10
C TYR A 62 0.54 9.30 -11.17
N ILE A 63 -0.43 8.45 -11.52
CA ILE A 63 -0.30 7.44 -12.58
C ILE A 63 -1.36 7.71 -13.64
N SER A 64 -0.99 7.60 -14.92
CA SER A 64 -1.91 7.81 -16.04
C SER A 64 -1.69 6.84 -17.21
N TYR A 65 -2.81 6.33 -17.70
CA TYR A 65 -2.97 5.72 -19.02
C TYR A 65 -3.95 6.57 -19.84
N GLY A 66 -3.50 7.77 -20.22
CA GLY A 66 -4.35 8.79 -20.82
C GLY A 66 -5.20 9.54 -19.77
N TYR A 67 -6.04 10.46 -20.26
CA TYR A 67 -6.80 11.36 -19.40
C TYR A 67 -7.91 10.66 -18.61
N GLU A 68 -8.58 9.67 -19.20
CA GLU A 68 -9.70 8.99 -18.52
C GLU A 68 -9.24 8.02 -17.43
N ASN A 69 -8.03 7.44 -17.57
CA ASN A 69 -7.52 6.43 -16.64
C ASN A 69 -6.37 7.02 -15.83
N ARG A 70 -6.70 7.60 -14.69
CA ARG A 70 -5.75 8.23 -13.77
C ARG A 70 -5.93 7.68 -12.37
N ALA A 71 -4.82 7.62 -11.62
CA ALA A 71 -4.83 7.20 -10.23
C ALA A 71 -3.86 8.03 -9.41
N LEU A 72 -4.24 8.33 -8.17
CA LEU A 72 -3.37 8.95 -7.18
C LEU A 72 -2.94 7.93 -6.14
N LEU A 73 -1.66 7.94 -5.77
CA LEU A 73 -1.12 7.10 -4.70
C LEU A 73 -0.61 7.99 -3.58
N GLU A 74 -1.02 7.68 -2.35
CA GLU A 74 -0.57 8.36 -1.13
C GLU A 74 0.04 7.33 -0.18
N PHE A 75 1.30 7.54 0.20
CA PHE A 75 2.04 6.71 1.14
C PHE A 75 1.95 7.30 2.54
N LYS A 76 1.94 6.41 3.53
CA LYS A 76 2.18 6.78 4.93
C LYS A 76 3.13 5.82 5.62
N LEU A 77 3.97 6.43 6.45
CA LEU A 77 4.72 5.79 7.52
C LEU A 77 4.20 6.28 8.89
N GLY A 78 4.12 5.38 9.88
CA GLY A 78 4.09 5.80 11.28
C GLY A 78 2.70 5.88 11.92
N SER A 79 2.43 6.98 12.64
CA SER A 79 1.43 7.04 13.72
C SER A 79 -0.03 7.04 13.25
N HIS A 80 -0.90 6.44 14.07
CA HIS A 80 -2.34 6.34 13.80
C HIS A 80 -2.99 7.67 13.37
N GLN A 81 -2.62 8.79 13.99
CA GLN A 81 -3.22 10.08 13.64
C GLN A 81 -2.91 10.54 12.22
N ARG A 82 -1.64 10.45 11.78
CA ARG A 82 -1.25 10.86 10.43
C ARG A 82 -1.83 9.93 9.38
N VAL A 83 -1.87 8.63 9.70
CA VAL A 83 -2.48 7.60 8.86
C VAL A 83 -3.98 7.86 8.67
N ASN A 84 -4.72 8.12 9.76
CA ASN A 84 -6.14 8.43 9.69
C ASN A 84 -6.40 9.72 8.92
N ASN A 85 -5.67 10.80 9.20
CA ASN A 85 -5.82 12.05 8.46
C ASN A 85 -5.54 11.88 6.96
N GLY A 86 -4.55 11.05 6.62
CA GLY A 86 -4.18 10.75 5.24
C GLY A 86 -5.32 10.11 4.45
N ILE A 87 -5.93 9.07 5.00
CA ILE A 87 -7.02 8.33 4.33
C ILE A 87 -8.36 9.08 4.40
N GLU A 88 -8.63 9.78 5.49
CA GLU A 88 -9.91 10.48 5.70
C GLU A 88 -10.01 11.79 4.92
N PHE A 89 -8.89 12.50 4.72
CA PHE A 89 -8.92 13.86 4.18
C PHE A 89 -7.92 14.09 3.05
N GLN A 90 -6.66 13.67 3.22
CA GLN A 90 -5.58 14.03 2.30
C GLN A 90 -5.77 13.41 0.90
N LEU A 91 -5.87 12.08 0.81
CA LEU A 91 -6.09 11.42 -0.47
C LEU A 91 -7.43 11.86 -1.11
N PRO A 92 -8.56 11.92 -0.39
CA PRO A 92 -9.80 12.45 -0.94
C PRO A 92 -9.70 13.87 -1.51
N ILE A 93 -9.03 14.80 -0.83
CA ILE A 93 -8.94 16.18 -1.34
C ILE A 93 -8.11 16.25 -2.63
N TYR A 94 -7.06 15.44 -2.76
CA TYR A 94 -6.27 15.33 -3.99
C TYR A 94 -7.09 14.76 -5.14
N LEU A 95 -7.89 13.71 -4.89
CA LEU A 95 -8.78 13.14 -5.90
C LEU A 95 -9.87 14.13 -6.36
N ILE A 96 -10.33 15.00 -5.47
CA ILE A 96 -11.30 16.04 -5.80
C ILE A 96 -10.62 17.15 -6.62
N SER A 97 -9.44 17.63 -6.22
CA SER A 97 -8.75 18.73 -6.91
C SER A 97 -8.31 18.36 -8.32
N GLU A 98 -7.92 17.10 -8.55
CA GLU A 98 -7.47 16.62 -9.86
C GLU A 98 -8.59 16.05 -10.74
N GLU A 99 -9.84 16.04 -10.25
CA GLU A 99 -10.98 15.41 -10.91
C GLU A 99 -10.71 13.92 -11.25
N ILE A 100 -10.02 13.21 -10.35
CA ILE A 100 -9.68 11.79 -10.50
C ILE A 100 -10.62 10.93 -9.64
N SER A 101 -11.07 9.80 -10.19
CA SER A 101 -12.01 8.90 -9.51
C SER A 101 -11.33 7.87 -8.60
N PHE A 102 -10.09 7.47 -8.92
CA PHE A 102 -9.41 6.35 -8.28
C PHE A 102 -8.17 6.77 -7.48
N GLY A 103 -8.10 6.34 -6.22
CA GLY A 103 -6.95 6.56 -5.34
C GLY A 103 -6.53 5.29 -4.61
N ILE A 104 -5.24 5.22 -4.30
CA ILE A 104 -4.65 4.12 -3.54
C ILE A 104 -3.94 4.72 -2.32
N PHE A 105 -4.34 4.28 -1.14
CA PHE A 105 -3.69 4.60 0.12
C PHE A 105 -2.78 3.44 0.53
N ILE A 106 -1.50 3.72 0.79
CA ILE A 106 -0.48 2.71 1.08
C ILE A 106 0.13 2.97 2.46
N LEU A 107 0.02 1.98 3.36
CA LEU A 107 0.72 2.01 4.64
C LEU A 107 1.93 1.07 4.61
N ILE A 108 3.09 1.56 5.05
CA ILE A 108 4.29 0.74 5.24
C ILE A 108 4.38 0.30 6.70
N CYS A 109 4.46 -1.01 6.93
CA CYS A 109 4.47 -1.59 8.27
C CYS A 109 5.85 -2.18 8.58
N TYR A 110 6.58 -1.54 9.50
CA TYR A 110 7.89 -2.03 9.96
C TYR A 110 7.83 -2.94 11.18
N THR A 111 6.71 -2.96 11.89
CA THR A 111 6.51 -3.86 13.04
C THR A 111 5.25 -4.70 12.85
N GLN A 112 5.23 -5.89 13.44
CA GLN A 112 4.04 -6.73 13.43
C GLN A 112 2.84 -6.03 14.07
N GLU A 113 3.09 -5.22 15.10
CA GLU A 113 2.07 -4.39 15.73
C GLU A 113 1.46 -3.39 14.74
N SER A 114 2.29 -2.60 14.03
CA SER A 114 1.79 -1.66 13.01
C SER A 114 1.00 -2.37 11.91
N TYR A 115 1.42 -3.59 11.57
CA TYR A 115 0.78 -4.38 10.54
C TYR A 115 -0.60 -4.89 10.99
N LEU A 116 -0.71 -5.43 12.20
CA LEU A 116 -1.97 -5.94 12.74
C LEU A 116 -2.95 -4.80 13.08
N ASN A 117 -2.47 -3.75 13.75
CA ASN A 117 -3.30 -2.63 14.19
C ASN A 117 -3.86 -1.79 13.05
N SER A 118 -3.32 -1.92 11.83
CA SER A 118 -3.81 -1.19 10.66
C SER A 118 -4.95 -1.88 9.91
N GLU A 119 -5.48 -3.01 10.41
CA GLU A 119 -6.50 -3.78 9.70
C GLU A 119 -7.81 -2.98 9.48
N TYR A 120 -8.18 -2.11 10.43
CA TYR A 120 -9.38 -1.26 10.32
C TYR A 120 -9.35 -0.33 9.09
N LEU A 121 -8.17 -0.01 8.55
CA LEU A 121 -8.04 0.90 7.40
C LEU A 121 -8.67 0.35 6.13
N TYR A 122 -8.87 -0.98 6.02
CA TYR A 122 -9.63 -1.56 4.92
C TYR A 122 -11.09 -1.10 4.93
N GLU A 123 -11.73 -1.10 6.09
CA GLU A 123 -13.10 -0.60 6.24
C GLU A 123 -13.15 0.93 6.17
N GLU A 124 -12.12 1.61 6.69
CA GLU A 124 -12.01 3.07 6.56
C GLU A 124 -11.93 3.50 5.08
N ALA A 125 -11.13 2.81 4.26
CA ALA A 125 -11.05 3.07 2.82
C ALA A 125 -12.41 2.94 2.12
N LYS A 126 -13.19 1.90 2.45
CA LYS A 126 -14.54 1.68 1.91
C LYS A 126 -15.51 2.77 2.37
N LYS A 127 -15.43 3.18 3.64
CA LYS A 127 -16.23 4.26 4.20
C LYS A 127 -15.93 5.59 3.48
N GLN A 128 -14.66 5.93 3.30
CA GLN A 128 -14.27 7.16 2.60
C GLN A 128 -14.61 7.11 1.10
N SER A 129 -14.50 5.94 0.46
CA SER A 129 -14.95 5.73 -0.92
C SER A 129 -16.42 6.17 -1.10
N LYS A 130 -17.30 5.69 -0.22
CA LYS A 130 -18.72 6.05 -0.21
C LYS A 130 -18.95 7.53 0.11
N LYS A 131 -18.27 8.04 1.13
CA LYS A 131 -18.44 9.43 1.61
C LYS A 131 -18.09 10.45 0.53
N TYR A 132 -16.99 10.25 -0.20
CA TYR A 132 -16.50 11.19 -1.20
C TYR A 132 -16.93 10.86 -2.64
N ASN A 133 -17.67 9.76 -2.84
CA ASN A 133 -18.02 9.24 -4.16
C ASN A 133 -16.77 9.05 -5.05
N LYS A 134 -15.76 8.37 -4.48
CA LYS A 134 -14.48 8.02 -5.12
C LYS A 134 -14.20 6.53 -4.91
N GLU A 135 -13.36 5.94 -5.72
CA GLU A 135 -12.81 4.60 -5.47
C GLU A 135 -11.50 4.74 -4.70
N ILE A 136 -11.49 4.37 -3.42
CA ILE A 136 -10.30 4.40 -2.56
C ILE A 136 -9.95 2.98 -2.15
N SER A 137 -8.80 2.50 -2.61
CA SER A 137 -8.24 1.21 -2.22
C SER A 137 -7.15 1.37 -1.16
N PHE A 138 -7.12 0.47 -0.17
CA PHE A 138 -6.07 0.42 0.83
C PHE A 138 -5.15 -0.79 0.65
N TYR A 139 -3.85 -0.57 0.81
CA TYR A 139 -2.83 -1.62 0.88
C TYR A 139 -1.87 -1.39 2.03
N ARG A 140 -1.54 -2.46 2.75
CA ARG A 140 -0.39 -2.51 3.67
C ARG A 140 0.78 -3.24 3.04
N ILE A 141 1.98 -2.71 3.19
CA ILE A 141 3.24 -3.33 2.79
C ILE A 141 3.91 -3.91 4.04
N ASP A 142 4.11 -5.23 4.05
CA ASP A 142 4.76 -5.93 5.16
C ASP A 142 6.28 -5.84 5.01
N ALA A 143 6.86 -4.82 5.63
CA ALA A 143 8.30 -4.64 5.74
C ALA A 143 8.84 -5.09 7.11
N THR A 144 8.10 -5.93 7.84
CA THR A 144 8.49 -6.36 9.19
C THR A 144 9.69 -7.29 9.18
N GLY A 145 9.85 -8.09 8.12
CA GLY A 145 10.90 -9.12 8.03
C GLY A 145 10.75 -10.26 9.02
N THR A 146 9.57 -10.40 9.65
CA THR A 146 9.32 -11.37 10.73
C THR A 146 8.84 -12.75 10.24
N LEU A 147 8.53 -12.89 8.94
CA LEU A 147 8.04 -14.15 8.40
C LEU A 147 9.06 -15.27 8.57
N LYS A 148 8.56 -16.44 8.98
CA LYS A 148 9.35 -17.65 9.11
C LYS A 148 9.96 -18.05 7.77
N THR A 149 11.19 -18.55 7.83
CA THR A 149 11.83 -19.15 6.66
C THR A 149 11.05 -20.40 6.21
N GLY A 150 11.04 -20.70 4.92
CA GLY A 150 10.32 -21.85 4.38
C GLY A 150 10.69 -23.18 5.07
N SER A 151 11.96 -23.36 5.44
CA SER A 151 12.45 -24.53 6.18
C SER A 151 11.90 -24.65 7.61
N THR A 152 11.32 -23.59 8.16
CA THR A 152 10.79 -23.51 9.53
C THR A 152 9.27 -23.47 9.63
N ILE A 153 8.57 -23.39 8.48
CA ILE A 153 7.11 -23.44 8.42
C ILE A 153 6.65 -24.88 8.68
N LYS A 154 5.78 -25.08 9.67
CA LYS A 154 5.25 -26.41 10.03
C LYS A 154 3.73 -26.49 9.95
N THR A 155 3.04 -25.36 9.90
CA THR A 155 1.58 -25.27 9.92
C THR A 155 1.05 -24.28 8.89
N MET A 156 -0.23 -24.43 8.50
CA MET A 156 -0.90 -23.45 7.63
C MET A 156 -0.96 -22.04 8.24
N LYS A 157 -1.00 -21.94 9.57
CA LYS A 157 -0.92 -20.67 10.29
C LYS A 157 0.45 -19.99 10.09
N ASP A 158 1.53 -20.77 10.05
CA ASP A 158 2.88 -20.26 9.78
C ASP A 158 3.04 -19.70 8.36
N MET A 159 2.14 -20.05 7.43
CA MET A 159 2.17 -19.54 6.06
C MET A 159 1.55 -18.15 5.90
N ASN A 160 0.86 -17.63 6.93
CA ASN A 160 0.20 -16.32 6.94
C ASN A 160 -0.70 -16.04 5.70
N LEU A 161 -1.50 -17.02 5.30
CA LEU A 161 -2.26 -17.00 4.04
C LEU A 161 -3.49 -16.08 4.04
N GLU A 162 -4.02 -15.70 5.22
CA GLU A 162 -5.19 -14.83 5.37
C GLU A 162 -5.00 -13.49 4.64
N ASP A 163 -3.83 -12.87 4.82
CA ASP A 163 -3.54 -11.59 4.19
C ASP A 163 -3.26 -11.69 2.71
N TRP A 164 -2.59 -12.77 2.30
CA TRP A 164 -2.43 -13.07 0.90
C TRP A 164 -3.80 -13.22 0.23
N ARG A 165 -4.76 -13.91 0.85
CA ARG A 165 -6.13 -14.06 0.32
C ARG A 165 -6.84 -12.72 0.19
N ARG A 166 -6.81 -11.88 1.24
CA ARG A 166 -7.45 -10.54 1.22
C ARG A 166 -6.85 -9.62 0.17
N GLN A 167 -5.52 -9.52 0.12
CA GLN A 167 -4.84 -8.73 -0.90
C GLN A 167 -5.15 -9.25 -2.31
N ASN A 168 -5.47 -10.55 -2.47
CA ASN A 168 -5.79 -11.15 -3.75
C ASN A 168 -7.29 -11.26 -4.06
N GLY A 169 -8.18 -10.73 -3.21
CA GLY A 169 -9.63 -10.80 -3.42
C GLY A 169 -10.16 -12.23 -3.39
N GLN A 170 -9.45 -13.16 -2.75
CA GLN A 170 -9.92 -14.53 -2.55
C GLN A 170 -10.69 -14.59 -1.24
N ALA A 171 -11.95 -15.05 -1.29
CA ALA A 171 -12.75 -15.27 -0.09
C ALA A 171 -12.03 -16.24 0.86
N SER A 172 -12.06 -15.95 2.15
CA SER A 172 -11.72 -16.92 3.18
C SER A 172 -12.75 -18.04 3.11
N ASN A 173 -12.43 -19.14 2.43
CA ASN A 173 -13.14 -20.38 2.68
C ASN A 173 -12.88 -20.71 4.14
N GLY A 174 -13.89 -20.48 4.98
CA GLY A 174 -13.91 -20.93 6.35
C GLY A 174 -13.70 -22.44 6.33
N LEU A 175 -12.47 -22.85 6.60
CA LEU A 175 -12.19 -24.20 7.07
C LEU A 175 -12.51 -24.19 8.56
N ASP A 176 -13.79 -24.05 8.88
CA ASP A 176 -14.28 -24.51 10.15
C ASP A 176 -14.45 -26.02 9.98
N GLY A 177 -13.58 -26.75 10.69
CA GLY A 177 -13.55 -28.19 10.68
C GLY A 177 -14.85 -28.75 11.22
N ARG A 178 -15.27 -29.86 10.61
CA ARG A 178 -16.16 -30.83 11.24
C ARG A 178 -15.54 -31.37 12.52
#